data_AF-A0A510IWT6-F1
#
_entry.id   AF-A0A510IWT6-F1
#
_cell.length_a   1.000
_cell.length_b   1.000
_cell.length_c   1.000
_cell.angle_alpha   90.00
_cell.angle_beta   90.00
_cell.angle_gamma   90.00
#
_symmetry.space_group_name_H-M   'P 1'
#
loop_
_entity.id
_entity.type
_entity.pdbx_description
1 polymer ?
#
loop_
_entity_poly.entity_id
_entity_poly.type
_entity_poly.pdbx_seq_one_letter_code
_entity_poly.pdbx_strand_id
1 'polypeptide(L)'
;MKRILILLIVIECLLLGCASKVQKYPEVEEEELSPTVIVAVPLKGRYLQQFEECTKENVVCLDPPPQVISYVVIDQIYGEELPQRIEVATTGHFGLQSFDFRSHKSEIILIGSQSNSHILPRYHRMPLAKLINGDLAIPVYEKEDLWWFPCSIYEQIRPLKYQEKDRELAVPLEDTYPKIRESKYVRLEGGFYFPTHGVPISSLKTYLETNKFEFREFKCESV
;
A
#
# COMPACT_ATOMS: atom_id res chain seq x y z
N MET A 1 12.65 34.08 41.12
CA MET A 1 13.25 33.77 39.81
C MET A 1 13.04 32.34 39.30
N LYS A 2 12.39 31.42 40.02
CA LYS A 2 12.14 30.03 39.55
C LYS A 2 10.83 29.79 38.80
N ARG A 3 9.92 30.78 38.72
CA ARG A 3 8.60 30.64 38.08
C ARG A 3 8.56 31.04 36.59
N ILE A 4 9.58 31.73 36.09
CA ILE A 4 9.65 32.16 34.68
C ILE A 4 10.22 31.04 33.79
N LEU A 5 11.02 30.12 34.36
CA LEU A 5 11.68 29.05 33.60
C LEU A 5 10.71 27.92 33.18
N ILE A 6 9.62 27.70 33.93
CA ILE A 6 8.65 26.63 33.63
C ILE A 6 7.70 27.05 32.49
N LEU A 7 7.49 28.35 32.28
CA LEU A 7 6.61 28.85 31.23
C LEU A 7 7.24 28.73 29.83
N LEU A 8 8.57 28.77 29.72
CA LEU A 8 9.28 28.63 28.44
C LEU A 8 9.29 27.18 27.93
N ILE A 9 9.37 26.19 28.82
CA ILE A 9 9.36 24.76 28.45
C ILE A 9 7.99 24.31 27.92
N VAL A 10 6.89 24.93 28.39
CA VAL A 10 5.53 24.61 27.90
C VAL A 10 5.25 25.25 26.54
N ILE A 11 5.89 26.37 26.21
CA ILE A 11 5.69 27.07 24.92
C ILE A 11 6.51 26.41 23.80
N GLU A 12 7.68 25.84 24.09
CA GLU A 12 8.45 25.06 23.11
C GLU A 12 7.74 23.75 22.70
N CYS A 13 6.96 23.12 23.58
CA CYS A 13 6.16 21.94 23.21
C CYS A 13 4.96 22.24 22.30
N LEU A 14 4.48 23.48 22.23
CA LEU A 14 3.30 23.85 21.43
C LEU A 14 3.65 24.31 20.01
N LEU A 15 4.92 24.64 19.73
CA LEU A 15 5.36 25.14 18.42
C LEU A 15 6.09 24.08 17.55
N LEU A 16 6.36 22.89 18.08
CA LEU A 16 7.08 21.81 17.37
C LEU A 16 6.18 20.68 16.83
N GLY A 17 4.85 20.76 16.97
CA GLY A 17 3.95 19.62 16.74
C GLY A 17 3.02 19.69 15.52
N CYS A 18 2.92 20.82 14.83
CA CYS A 18 2.15 20.90 13.59
C CYS A 18 3.08 20.61 12.42
N ALA A 19 3.43 19.33 12.23
CA ALA A 19 3.90 18.88 10.92
C ALA A 19 2.89 19.40 9.88
N SER A 20 3.34 20.30 9.03
CA SER A 20 2.54 20.88 7.96
C SER A 20 1.91 19.74 7.17
N LYS A 21 0.57 19.67 7.15
CA LYS A 21 -0.14 18.68 6.34
C LYS A 21 0.30 18.84 4.89
N VAL A 22 0.69 17.77 4.21
CA VAL A 22 1.18 17.80 2.83
C VAL A 22 0.16 18.49 1.91
N GLN A 23 0.38 19.70 1.42
CA GLN A 23 -0.64 20.42 0.62
C GLN A 23 -0.49 20.20 -0.89
N LYS A 24 0.72 19.95 -1.35
CA LYS A 24 1.07 19.71 -2.75
C LYS A 24 1.64 18.30 -2.92
N TYR A 25 1.62 17.78 -4.14
CA TYR A 25 2.32 16.54 -4.45
C TYR A 25 3.83 16.73 -4.20
N PRO A 26 4.53 15.77 -3.57
CA PRO A 26 5.95 15.89 -3.31
C PRO A 26 6.76 16.05 -4.60
N GLU A 27 7.67 17.02 -4.63
CA GLU A 27 8.71 17.11 -5.65
C GLU A 27 9.80 16.10 -5.28
N VAL A 28 9.87 15.01 -6.03
CA VAL A 28 10.87 13.95 -5.86
C VAL A 28 11.57 13.66 -7.18
N GLU A 29 12.77 13.12 -7.09
CA GLU A 29 13.45 12.52 -8.24
C GLU A 29 13.17 11.02 -8.21
N GLU A 30 12.52 10.47 -9.24
CA GLU A 30 12.07 9.07 -9.24
C GLU A 30 13.23 8.09 -9.11
N GLU A 31 14.39 8.44 -9.66
CA GLU A 31 15.63 7.66 -9.60
C GLU A 31 16.26 7.61 -8.19
N GLU A 32 15.92 8.57 -7.32
CA GLU A 32 16.42 8.64 -5.95
C GLU A 32 15.48 7.97 -4.93
N LEU A 33 14.31 7.49 -5.36
CA LEU A 33 13.35 6.85 -4.48
C LEU A 33 13.88 5.52 -3.95
N SER A 34 14.01 5.43 -2.63
CA SER A 34 14.37 4.18 -1.95
C SER A 34 13.11 3.33 -1.72
N PRO A 35 13.07 2.06 -2.17
CA PRO A 35 11.89 1.21 -2.01
C PRO A 35 11.71 0.81 -0.54
N THR A 36 10.50 1.00 -0.03
CA THR A 36 10.12 0.64 1.34
C THR A 36 8.82 -0.16 1.29
N VAL A 37 8.83 -1.36 1.88
CA VAL A 37 7.67 -2.26 1.93
C VAL A 37 7.15 -2.32 3.35
N ILE A 38 5.87 -2.01 3.54
CA ILE A 38 5.23 -2.04 4.85
C ILE A 38 3.87 -2.73 4.81
N VAL A 39 3.46 -3.19 5.99
CA VAL A 39 2.07 -3.50 6.29
C VAL A 39 1.47 -2.31 7.02
N ALA A 40 0.39 -1.74 6.48
CA ALA A 40 -0.21 -0.53 7.03
C ALA A 40 -1.73 -0.54 6.91
N VAL A 41 -2.40 0.31 7.71
CA VAL A 41 -3.86 0.50 7.66
C VAL A 41 -4.17 1.91 7.17
N PRO A 42 -4.95 2.08 6.08
CA PRO A 42 -5.36 3.40 5.62
C PRO A 42 -6.37 4.00 6.61
N LEU A 43 -6.17 5.26 7.00
CA LEU A 43 -7.06 5.97 7.93
C LEU A 43 -8.01 6.91 7.22
N LYS A 44 -7.48 7.70 6.29
CA LYS A 44 -8.20 8.71 5.53
C LYS A 44 -7.36 9.15 4.34
N GLY A 45 -8.01 9.71 3.35
CA GLY A 45 -7.35 10.38 2.24
C GLY A 45 -7.96 11.74 1.95
N ARG A 46 -7.21 12.56 1.22
CA ARG A 46 -7.68 13.83 0.69
C ARG A 46 -6.98 14.13 -0.63
N TYR A 47 -7.63 14.91 -1.47
CA TYR A 47 -7.00 15.48 -2.65
C TYR A 47 -5.96 16.53 -2.23
N LEU A 48 -4.87 16.57 -2.99
CA LEU A 48 -3.86 17.60 -2.94
C LEU A 48 -4.20 18.71 -3.94
N GLN A 49 -3.47 19.81 -3.87
CA GLN A 49 -3.51 20.80 -4.94
C GLN A 49 -3.13 20.14 -6.27
N GLN A 50 -3.91 20.43 -7.31
CA GLN A 50 -3.62 19.98 -8.67
C GLN A 50 -2.35 20.67 -9.20
N PHE A 51 -1.66 20.04 -10.14
CA PHE A 51 -0.51 20.64 -10.82
C PHE A 51 -0.93 21.92 -11.56
N GLU A 52 -0.10 22.97 -11.52
CA GLU A 52 -0.45 24.29 -12.07
C GLU A 52 -0.69 24.25 -13.58
N GLU A 53 -0.03 23.34 -14.29
CA GLU A 53 -0.20 23.10 -15.71
C GLU A 53 -1.64 22.67 -16.06
N CYS A 54 -2.35 22.06 -15.11
CA CYS A 54 -3.73 21.62 -15.29
C CYS A 54 -4.75 22.74 -15.41
N THR A 55 -4.36 23.99 -15.12
CA THR A 55 -5.23 25.15 -15.33
C THR A 55 -5.07 25.77 -16.71
N LYS A 56 -4.17 25.24 -17.57
CA LYS A 56 -3.87 25.76 -18.90
C LYS A 56 -4.75 25.08 -19.96
N GLU A 57 -5.16 25.85 -20.98
CA GLU A 57 -5.83 25.29 -22.16
C GLU A 57 -4.92 24.28 -22.88
N ASN A 58 -5.48 23.16 -23.34
CA ASN A 58 -4.80 22.06 -24.05
C ASN A 58 -3.87 21.17 -23.21
N VAL A 59 -4.03 21.14 -21.88
CA VAL A 59 -3.35 20.16 -21.02
C VAL A 59 -4.34 19.09 -20.56
N VAL A 60 -4.06 17.81 -20.85
CA VAL A 60 -4.80 16.67 -20.30
C VAL A 60 -4.17 16.30 -18.97
N CYS A 61 -4.91 16.49 -17.88
CA CYS A 61 -4.43 16.18 -16.55
C CYS A 61 -4.94 14.86 -16.00
N LEU A 62 -4.25 14.40 -14.95
CA LEU A 62 -4.64 13.22 -14.20
C LEU A 62 -6.02 13.47 -13.57
N ASP A 63 -6.95 12.56 -13.87
CA ASP A 63 -8.24 12.42 -13.22
C ASP A 63 -8.31 10.98 -12.69
N PRO A 64 -8.28 10.78 -11.36
CA PRO A 64 -8.40 11.78 -10.29
C PRO A 64 -7.16 12.70 -10.14
N PRO A 65 -7.32 13.88 -9.52
CA PRO A 65 -6.20 14.71 -9.09
C PRO A 65 -5.27 13.99 -8.10
N PRO A 66 -4.03 14.48 -7.93
CA PRO A 66 -3.11 13.93 -6.93
C PRO A 66 -3.75 13.92 -5.53
N GLN A 67 -3.44 12.90 -4.77
CA GLN A 67 -4.05 12.66 -3.47
C GLN A 67 -3.01 12.19 -2.46
N VAL A 68 -3.34 12.32 -1.19
CA VAL A 68 -2.52 11.84 -0.08
C VAL A 68 -3.35 10.98 0.86
N ILE A 69 -2.76 9.87 1.28
CA ILE A 69 -3.38 8.90 2.18
C ILE A 69 -2.59 8.87 3.49
N SER A 70 -3.29 9.04 4.60
CA SER A 70 -2.70 8.82 5.93
C SER A 70 -2.77 7.33 6.29
N TYR A 71 -1.64 6.77 6.68
CA TYR A 71 -1.51 5.37 7.08
C TYR A 71 -1.04 5.23 8.53
N VAL A 72 -1.45 4.14 9.19
CA VAL A 72 -0.78 3.61 10.39
C VAL A 72 0.09 2.43 9.98
N VAL A 73 1.39 2.54 10.21
CA VAL A 73 2.35 1.46 9.99
C VAL A 73 2.20 0.41 11.08
N ILE A 74 1.97 -0.84 10.68
CA ILE A 74 1.78 -1.99 11.57
C ILE A 74 3.05 -2.83 11.65
N ASP A 75 3.68 -3.09 10.50
CA ASP A 75 4.97 -3.77 10.41
C ASP A 75 5.76 -3.21 9.23
N GLN A 76 7.07 -3.21 9.38
CA GLN A 76 8.01 -2.82 8.33
C GLN A 76 8.71 -4.07 7.81
N ILE A 77 8.55 -4.31 6.52
CA ILE A 77 9.03 -5.53 5.86
C ILE A 77 10.41 -5.30 5.24
N TYR A 78 10.62 -4.12 4.63
CA TYR A 78 11.89 -3.75 4.00
C TYR A 78 12.01 -2.23 3.87
N GLY A 79 13.24 -1.71 3.81
CA GLY A 79 13.54 -0.29 3.55
C GLY A 79 13.81 0.52 4.81
N GLU A 80 13.72 1.84 4.67
CA GLU A 80 14.01 2.83 5.72
C GLU A 80 13.00 2.78 6.88
N GLU A 81 13.46 2.91 8.12
CA GLU A 81 12.60 2.93 9.32
C GLU A 81 11.61 4.10 9.27
N LEU A 82 10.31 3.78 9.35
CA LEU A 82 9.25 4.78 9.27
C LEU A 82 8.61 5.06 10.62
N PRO A 83 8.11 6.29 10.86
CA PRO A 83 7.27 6.56 12.02
C PRO A 83 5.96 5.79 11.92
N GLN A 84 5.31 5.56 13.08
CA GLN A 84 4.05 4.81 13.15
C GLN A 84 2.94 5.41 12.28
N ARG A 85 3.01 6.71 11.96
CA ARG A 85 2.05 7.39 11.07
C ARG A 85 2.80 8.11 9.97
N ILE A 86 2.36 7.85 8.74
CA ILE A 86 2.91 8.48 7.54
C ILE A 86 1.78 9.03 6.67
N GLU A 87 2.10 10.04 5.86
CA GLU A 87 1.28 10.48 4.74
C GLU A 87 1.96 10.03 3.44
N VAL A 88 1.22 9.35 2.56
CA VAL A 88 1.75 8.81 1.30
C VAL A 88 0.99 9.43 0.13
N ALA A 89 1.71 10.12 -0.74
CA ALA A 89 1.15 10.76 -1.93
C ALA A 89 0.98 9.75 -3.07
N THR A 90 -0.03 9.92 -3.89
CA THR A 90 -0.24 9.09 -5.09
C THR A 90 -1.02 9.85 -6.16
N THR A 91 -0.81 9.48 -7.40
CA THR A 91 -1.59 9.92 -8.57
C THR A 91 -2.48 8.80 -9.12
N GLY A 92 -2.96 7.95 -8.19
CA GLY A 92 -3.60 6.66 -8.47
C GLY A 92 -4.75 6.72 -9.47
N HIS A 93 -4.98 5.63 -10.19
CA HIS A 93 -5.98 5.54 -11.26
C HIS A 93 -7.43 5.59 -10.78
N PHE A 94 -7.71 5.15 -9.54
CA PHE A 94 -9.06 4.89 -9.04
C PHE A 94 -9.52 5.82 -7.89
N GLY A 95 -8.87 6.97 -7.72
CA GLY A 95 -9.25 8.01 -6.74
C GLY A 95 -9.25 7.54 -5.28
N LEU A 96 -9.82 8.37 -4.40
CA LEU A 96 -9.95 8.06 -2.97
C LEU A 96 -10.95 6.94 -2.69
N GLN A 97 -11.91 6.71 -3.60
CA GLN A 97 -12.92 5.67 -3.50
C GLN A 97 -12.35 4.25 -3.57
N SER A 98 -11.13 4.09 -4.10
CA SER A 98 -10.43 2.81 -4.13
C SER A 98 -9.87 2.37 -2.77
N PHE A 99 -9.89 3.25 -1.77
CA PHE A 99 -9.41 2.98 -0.43
C PHE A 99 -10.59 2.77 0.52
N ASP A 100 -10.59 1.67 1.24
CA ASP A 100 -11.57 1.45 2.30
C ASP A 100 -11.04 1.99 3.63
N PHE A 101 -11.35 3.26 3.90
CA PHE A 101 -10.99 3.92 5.15
C PHE A 101 -11.82 3.44 6.36
N ARG A 102 -12.89 2.67 6.16
CA ARG A 102 -13.85 2.30 7.22
C ARG A 102 -13.59 0.91 7.78
N SER A 103 -13.15 -0.04 6.94
CA SER A 103 -12.87 -1.40 7.40
C SER A 103 -11.58 -1.51 8.22
N HIS A 104 -10.69 -0.52 8.10
CA HIS A 104 -9.38 -0.51 8.75
C HIS A 104 -8.58 -1.79 8.48
N LYS A 105 -8.77 -2.39 7.29
CA LYS A 105 -8.00 -3.57 6.89
C LYS A 105 -6.56 -3.22 6.63
N SER A 106 -5.67 -4.15 6.97
CA SER A 106 -4.26 -4.02 6.67
C SER A 106 -4.03 -4.27 5.18
N GLU A 107 -3.19 -3.44 4.59
CA GLU A 107 -2.68 -3.55 3.23
C GLU A 107 -1.17 -3.81 3.30
N ILE A 108 -0.63 -4.56 2.35
CA ILE A 108 0.79 -4.44 2.03
C ILE A 108 0.94 -3.34 0.99
N ILE A 109 1.91 -2.46 1.19
CA ILE A 109 2.21 -1.38 0.25
C ILE A 109 3.72 -1.31 -0.01
N LEU A 110 4.09 -1.12 -1.28
CA LEU A 110 5.43 -0.70 -1.69
C LEU A 110 5.38 0.80 -1.98
N ILE A 111 6.20 1.57 -1.27
CA ILE A 111 6.33 3.02 -1.44
C ILE A 111 7.76 3.39 -1.81
N GLY A 112 7.91 4.49 -2.54
CA GLY A 112 9.19 5.19 -2.70
C GLY A 112 9.35 6.23 -1.61
N SER A 113 10.51 6.21 -0.94
CA SER A 113 10.86 7.15 0.13
C SER A 113 12.07 7.97 -0.28
N GLN A 114 12.00 9.30 -0.09
CA GLN A 114 13.13 10.22 -0.25
C GLN A 114 13.03 11.33 0.80
N SER A 115 14.05 11.43 1.67
CA SER A 115 14.15 12.36 2.81
C SER A 115 13.03 12.25 3.86
N ASN A 116 11.79 12.59 3.51
CA ASN A 116 10.57 12.46 4.32
C ASN A 116 9.30 12.41 3.44
N SER A 117 9.47 12.35 2.12
CA SER A 117 8.41 12.26 1.15
C SER A 117 8.18 10.80 0.83
N HIS A 118 6.91 10.37 0.87
CA HIS A 118 6.51 9.01 0.54
C HIS A 118 5.53 9.04 -0.62
N ILE A 119 5.83 8.22 -1.64
CA ILE A 119 5.00 8.09 -2.83
C ILE A 119 4.58 6.65 -2.99
N LEU A 120 3.30 6.44 -3.22
CA LEU A 120 2.73 5.15 -3.60
C LEU A 120 2.63 5.11 -5.12
N PRO A 121 3.48 4.33 -5.81
CA PRO A 121 3.34 4.13 -7.23
C PRO A 121 2.07 3.34 -7.55
N ARG A 122 1.58 3.42 -8.79
CA ARG A 122 0.34 2.77 -9.20
C ARG A 122 0.42 1.26 -9.00
N TYR A 123 -0.68 0.64 -8.54
CA TYR A 123 -0.78 -0.82 -8.36
C TYR A 123 0.26 -1.45 -7.40
N HIS A 124 0.83 -0.66 -6.50
CA HIS A 124 1.79 -1.12 -5.50
C HIS A 124 1.18 -1.32 -4.11
N ARG A 125 -0.12 -1.56 -4.04
CA ARG A 125 -0.82 -1.91 -2.79
C ARG A 125 -1.77 -3.08 -3.01
N MET A 126 -1.98 -3.86 -1.95
CA MET A 126 -2.98 -4.92 -1.94
C MET A 126 -3.54 -5.14 -0.52
N PRO A 127 -4.86 -5.28 -0.36
CA PRO A 127 -5.46 -5.66 0.92
C PRO A 127 -5.01 -7.07 1.33
N LEU A 128 -4.79 -7.26 2.63
CA LEU A 128 -4.31 -8.53 3.18
C LEU A 128 -5.47 -9.39 3.71
N ALA A 129 -5.26 -10.70 3.61
CA ALA A 129 -6.11 -11.72 4.20
C ALA A 129 -5.44 -12.33 5.45
N LYS A 130 -6.16 -13.22 6.13
CA LYS A 130 -5.61 -14.03 7.21
C LYS A 130 -5.51 -15.48 6.82
N LEU A 131 -4.40 -16.12 7.19
CA LEU A 131 -4.23 -17.57 7.16
C LEU A 131 -5.05 -18.25 8.26
N ILE A 132 -5.19 -19.57 8.17
CA ILE A 132 -5.88 -20.40 9.18
C ILE A 132 -5.31 -20.19 10.59
N ASN A 133 -3.99 -20.03 10.70
CA ASN A 133 -3.29 -19.77 11.96
C ASN A 133 -3.41 -18.32 12.46
N GLY A 134 -4.00 -17.41 11.68
CA GLY A 134 -4.22 -16.01 12.03
C GLY A 134 -3.20 -15.02 11.47
N ASP A 135 -2.12 -15.50 10.87
CA ASP A 135 -1.07 -14.67 10.26
C ASP A 135 -1.60 -13.91 9.05
N LEU A 136 -1.02 -12.73 8.79
CA LEU A 136 -1.33 -11.95 7.59
C LEU A 136 -0.71 -12.60 6.35
N ALA A 137 -1.50 -12.62 5.28
CA ALA A 137 -1.07 -13.13 3.98
C ALA A 137 -1.60 -12.27 2.85
N ILE A 138 -0.82 -12.25 1.77
CA ILE A 138 -1.20 -11.65 0.50
C ILE A 138 -2.13 -12.66 -0.20
N PRO A 139 -3.38 -12.29 -0.52
CA PRO A 139 -4.28 -13.17 -1.24
C PRO A 139 -3.74 -13.48 -2.64
N VAL A 140 -3.91 -14.73 -3.08
CA VAL A 140 -3.49 -15.19 -4.42
C VAL A 140 -4.74 -15.51 -5.23
N TYR A 141 -4.97 -14.75 -6.29
CA TYR A 141 -5.98 -14.97 -7.33
C TYR A 141 -5.38 -15.75 -8.49
N GLU A 142 -4.20 -15.37 -8.94
CA GLU A 142 -3.34 -16.13 -9.85
C GLU A 142 -1.88 -16.05 -9.40
N LYS A 143 -1.02 -16.91 -9.97
CA LYS A 143 0.42 -16.65 -9.83
C LYS A 143 0.72 -15.34 -10.56
N GLU A 144 1.54 -14.46 -9.95
CA GLU A 144 1.98 -13.16 -10.50
C GLU A 144 1.04 -11.95 -10.26
N ASP A 145 0.07 -12.03 -9.34
CA ASP A 145 -0.86 -10.90 -9.08
C ASP A 145 -0.17 -9.58 -8.69
N LEU A 146 0.98 -9.66 -8.02
CA LEU A 146 1.81 -8.51 -7.70
C LEU A 146 3.08 -8.53 -8.53
N TRP A 147 3.13 -7.67 -9.53
CA TRP A 147 4.26 -7.47 -10.43
C TRP A 147 5.61 -7.19 -9.76
N TRP A 148 5.63 -6.63 -8.55
CA TRP A 148 6.87 -6.39 -7.78
C TRP A 148 7.19 -7.52 -6.77
N PHE A 149 6.45 -8.63 -6.80
CA PHE A 149 6.52 -9.69 -5.82
C PHE A 149 7.38 -10.87 -6.33
N PRO A 150 8.47 -11.24 -5.62
CA PRO A 150 9.39 -12.28 -6.09
C PRO A 150 8.74 -13.64 -6.34
N CYS A 151 9.03 -14.26 -7.49
CA CYS A 151 8.38 -15.51 -7.91
C CYS A 151 8.55 -16.68 -6.92
N SER A 152 9.73 -16.80 -6.29
CA SER A 152 10.04 -17.91 -5.38
C SER A 152 9.15 -17.95 -4.13
N ILE A 153 8.56 -16.82 -3.72
CA ILE A 153 7.70 -16.82 -2.52
C ILE A 153 6.30 -17.38 -2.79
N TYR A 154 5.88 -17.48 -4.05
CA TYR A 154 4.66 -18.21 -4.43
C TYR A 154 4.79 -19.72 -4.21
N GLU A 155 5.97 -20.25 -3.89
CA GLU A 155 6.14 -21.64 -3.43
C GLU A 155 5.61 -21.83 -1.99
N GLN A 156 5.46 -20.74 -1.23
CA GLN A 156 5.02 -20.76 0.17
C GLN A 156 3.52 -20.50 0.33
N ILE A 157 2.72 -20.77 -0.71
CA ILE A 157 1.26 -20.59 -0.66
C ILE A 157 0.64 -21.48 0.43
N ARG A 158 -0.28 -20.89 1.21
CA ARG A 158 -1.02 -21.54 2.29
C ARG A 158 -2.51 -21.22 2.19
N PRO A 159 -3.41 -22.08 2.69
CA PRO A 159 -4.84 -21.80 2.72
C PRO A 159 -5.19 -20.59 3.59
N LEU A 160 -6.12 -19.75 3.12
CA LEU A 160 -6.70 -18.64 3.86
C LEU A 160 -7.80 -19.11 4.82
N LYS A 161 -8.01 -18.35 5.89
CA LYS A 161 -9.19 -18.43 6.74
C LYS A 161 -10.28 -17.53 6.18
N TYR A 162 -11.22 -18.11 5.43
CA TYR A 162 -12.35 -17.34 4.91
C TYR A 162 -13.19 -16.75 6.04
N GLN A 163 -13.43 -15.45 6.00
CA GLN A 163 -14.40 -14.74 6.86
C GLN A 163 -15.35 -13.95 5.96
N GLU A 164 -16.60 -13.79 6.37
CA GLU A 164 -17.60 -13.04 5.57
C GLU A 164 -17.17 -11.60 5.25
N LYS A 165 -16.39 -10.99 6.15
CA LYS A 165 -15.78 -9.67 5.94
C LYS A 165 -14.74 -9.64 4.81
N ASP A 166 -14.29 -10.78 4.30
CA ASP A 166 -13.33 -10.89 3.21
C ASP A 166 -14.00 -10.77 1.83
N ARG A 167 -15.30 -10.43 1.79
CA ARG A 167 -16.04 -10.13 0.55
C ARG A 167 -15.45 -8.99 -0.27
N GLU A 168 -14.73 -8.06 0.33
CA GLU A 168 -14.02 -7.01 -0.41
C GLU A 168 -12.79 -7.52 -1.17
N LEU A 169 -12.31 -8.74 -0.85
CA LEU A 169 -11.29 -9.45 -1.63
C LEU A 169 -11.92 -10.20 -2.81
N ALA A 170 -13.23 -10.07 -3.04
CA ALA A 170 -13.88 -10.77 -4.13
C ALA A 170 -13.72 -9.97 -5.42
N VAL A 171 -13.28 -10.63 -6.48
CA VAL A 171 -13.19 -10.04 -7.82
C VAL A 171 -14.47 -10.38 -8.59
N PRO A 172 -15.21 -9.41 -9.15
CA PRO A 172 -16.39 -9.69 -9.97
C PRO A 172 -16.05 -10.57 -11.16
N LEU A 173 -16.91 -11.54 -11.49
CA LEU A 173 -16.76 -12.44 -12.64
C LEU A 173 -16.58 -11.70 -13.98
N GLU A 174 -17.24 -10.54 -14.11
CA GLU A 174 -17.23 -9.70 -15.30
C GLU A 174 -15.88 -8.99 -15.49
N ASP A 175 -15.20 -8.67 -14.40
CA ASP A 175 -13.92 -7.94 -14.37
C ASP A 175 -12.71 -8.88 -14.33
N THR A 176 -12.92 -10.20 -14.44
CA THR A 176 -11.85 -11.18 -14.24
C THR A 176 -11.14 -11.57 -15.53
N TYR A 177 -9.79 -11.53 -15.50
CA TYR A 177 -8.95 -12.08 -16.54
C TYR A 177 -9.15 -13.60 -16.69
N PRO A 178 -8.99 -14.16 -17.91
CA PRO A 178 -9.14 -15.59 -18.15
C PRO A 178 -8.32 -16.48 -17.20
N LYS A 179 -7.10 -16.06 -16.86
CA LYS A 179 -6.19 -16.83 -16.00
C LYS A 179 -6.72 -17.04 -14.58
N ILE A 180 -7.40 -16.05 -13.98
CA ILE A 180 -8.02 -16.20 -12.66
C ILE A 180 -9.15 -17.23 -12.71
N ARG A 181 -9.90 -17.30 -13.82
CA ARG A 181 -11.03 -18.26 -13.97
C ARG A 181 -10.56 -19.72 -13.92
N GLU A 182 -9.33 -19.97 -14.34
CA GLU A 182 -8.69 -21.29 -14.35
C GLU A 182 -7.83 -21.55 -13.11
N SER A 183 -7.67 -20.55 -12.24
CA SER A 183 -6.80 -20.65 -11.08
C SER A 183 -7.39 -21.55 -9.99
N LYS A 184 -6.58 -22.51 -9.53
CA LYS A 184 -6.89 -23.37 -8.38
C LYS A 184 -6.89 -22.62 -7.03
N TYR A 185 -6.49 -21.35 -7.02
CA TYR A 185 -6.39 -20.54 -5.81
C TYR A 185 -7.64 -19.70 -5.55
N VAL A 186 -8.64 -19.75 -6.42
CA VAL A 186 -9.91 -19.04 -6.24
C VAL A 186 -11.11 -19.98 -6.16
N ARG A 187 -12.20 -19.47 -5.61
CA ARG A 187 -13.51 -20.10 -5.55
C ARG A 187 -14.55 -19.16 -6.14
N LEU A 188 -15.37 -19.64 -7.07
CA LEU A 188 -16.52 -18.90 -7.58
C LEU A 188 -17.71 -19.05 -6.62
N GLU A 189 -18.26 -17.94 -6.14
CA GLU A 189 -19.50 -17.91 -5.35
C GLU A 189 -20.28 -16.62 -5.67
N GLY A 190 -21.58 -16.74 -5.94
CA GLY A 190 -22.45 -15.57 -6.09
C GLY A 190 -22.05 -14.57 -7.18
N GLY A 191 -21.33 -15.00 -8.23
CA GLY A 191 -20.83 -14.12 -9.29
C GLY A 191 -19.46 -13.46 -9.01
N PHE A 192 -18.76 -13.88 -7.95
CA PHE A 192 -17.44 -13.36 -7.60
C PHE A 192 -16.42 -14.47 -7.38
N TYR A 193 -15.16 -14.20 -7.71
CA TYR A 193 -14.02 -15.04 -7.36
C TYR A 193 -13.42 -14.59 -6.03
N PHE A 194 -13.34 -15.53 -5.10
CA PHE A 194 -12.73 -15.32 -3.78
C PHE A 194 -11.39 -16.04 -3.70
N PRO A 195 -10.32 -15.39 -3.21
CA PRO A 195 -9.07 -16.09 -2.97
C PRO A 195 -9.26 -17.09 -1.84
N THR A 196 -8.75 -18.29 -2.04
CA THR A 196 -8.76 -19.40 -1.07
C THR A 196 -7.40 -19.64 -0.46
N HIS A 197 -6.36 -19.06 -1.05
CA HIS A 197 -4.97 -19.21 -0.64
C HIS A 197 -4.26 -17.86 -0.64
N GLY A 198 -3.15 -17.79 0.09
CA GLY A 198 -2.31 -16.62 0.15
C GLY A 198 -0.87 -16.96 0.52
N VAL A 199 0.02 -15.99 0.30
CA VAL A 199 1.43 -16.09 0.70
C VAL A 199 1.62 -15.38 2.04
N PRO A 200 2.17 -16.04 3.08
CA PRO A 200 2.47 -15.39 4.36
C PRO A 200 3.37 -14.16 4.17
N ILE A 201 3.08 -13.06 4.87
CA ILE A 201 3.93 -11.86 4.86
C ILE A 201 5.34 -12.16 5.36
N SER A 202 5.48 -13.07 6.33
CA SER A 202 6.77 -13.53 6.84
C SER A 202 7.66 -14.12 5.75
N SER A 203 7.09 -14.83 4.77
CA SER A 203 7.84 -15.37 3.63
C SER A 203 8.50 -14.26 2.80
N LEU A 204 7.77 -13.16 2.56
CA LEU A 204 8.33 -11.98 1.88
C LEU A 204 9.42 -11.33 2.72
N LYS A 205 9.19 -11.16 4.03
CA LYS A 205 10.16 -10.55 4.95
C LYS A 205 11.49 -11.29 4.90
N THR A 206 11.46 -12.61 5.06
CA THR A 206 12.66 -13.47 4.99
C THR A 206 13.36 -13.40 3.63
N TYR A 207 12.61 -13.32 2.53
CA TYR A 207 13.21 -13.13 1.22
C TYR A 207 13.95 -11.79 1.13
N LEU A 208 13.33 -10.70 1.60
CA LEU A 208 13.88 -9.35 1.53
C LEU A 208 15.02 -9.09 2.53
N GLU A 209 15.13 -9.88 3.61
CA GLU A 209 16.29 -9.87 4.51
C GLU A 209 17.59 -10.33 3.83
N THR A 210 17.47 -11.17 2.79
CA THR A 210 18.61 -11.81 2.12
C THR A 210 18.85 -11.31 0.70
N ASN A 211 17.94 -10.49 0.16
CA ASN A 211 17.99 -9.98 -1.20
C ASN A 211 17.77 -8.48 -1.20
N LYS A 212 18.71 -7.73 -1.81
CA LYS A 212 18.49 -6.31 -2.08
C LYS A 212 17.29 -6.15 -3.01
N PHE A 213 16.38 -5.27 -2.63
CA PHE A 213 15.17 -4.99 -3.39
C PHE A 213 15.27 -3.63 -4.07
N GLU A 214 14.82 -3.60 -5.32
CA GLU A 214 14.80 -2.44 -6.22
C GLU A 214 13.42 -2.39 -6.88
N PHE A 215 12.97 -1.22 -7.31
CA PHE A 215 11.73 -1.08 -8.08
C PHE A 215 11.85 -1.80 -9.42
N ARG A 216 11.40 -3.06 -9.47
CA ARG A 216 11.41 -3.86 -10.69
C ARG A 216 10.20 -4.76 -10.78
N GLU A 217 9.81 -5.04 -12.02
CA GLU A 217 8.86 -6.09 -12.33
C GLU A 217 9.54 -7.47 -12.22
N PHE A 218 8.93 -8.39 -11.49
CA PHE A 218 9.26 -9.80 -11.46
C PHE A 218 8.33 -10.53 -12.42
N LYS A 219 8.92 -11.14 -13.45
CA LYS A 219 8.21 -12.03 -14.38
C LYS A 219 8.51 -13.46 -13.99
N CYS A 220 7.48 -14.20 -13.58
CA CYS A 220 7.63 -15.61 -13.30
C CYS A 220 7.57 -16.38 -14.61
N GLU A 221 8.50 -17.31 -14.82
CA GLU A 221 8.42 -18.20 -15.96
C GLU A 221 7.20 -19.11 -15.76
N SER A 222 6.31 -19.14 -16.76
CA SER A 222 5.18 -20.06 -16.79
C SER A 222 5.72 -21.48 -16.92
N VAL A 223 5.61 -22.28 -15.84
CA VAL A 223 5.81 -23.73 -15.86
C VAL A 223 4.57 -24.43 -16.36
#